data_AF-X1UL56-F1
#
_entry.id   AF-X1UL56-F1
#
_cell.length_a   1.000
_cell.length_b   1.000
_cell.length_c   1.000
_cell.angle_alpha   90.00
_cell.angle_beta   90.00
_cell.angle_gamma   90.00
#
_symmetry.space_group_name_H-M   'P 1'
#
loop_
_entity.id
_entity.type
_entity.pdbx_description
1 polymer ?
#
loop_
_entity_poly.entity_id
_entity_poly.type
_entity_poly.pdbx_seq_one_letter_code
_entity_poly.pdbx_strand_id
1 'polypeptide(L)'
;GGGAAKSWVVRVQSSGVTIDGFTVQNPTLEYGSAGLFCVEALEENPYQNLVFRNNILQNPGLKTSPSTDWGKFGYDIGYCENVLIEYNYIRDILCDTATPWNGTAGIWPWNTNDVTIRYNKIEHVTTFGIGLSDTNNNVFIFENEVSLSDPGEGAVPSVRTAGIRVGPVENYDIRIESNSVSDCPGTVEKPGAGIRIQSLQGYDTGSTHAIDNVVTGCPVGIDARNHLVASTLVGNRINGCDIGIRLIE
;
A
#
# COMPACT_ATOMS: atom_id res chain seq x y z
N GLY A 1 16.09 12.32 15.27
CA GLY A 1 14.99 12.88 16.08
C GLY A 1 14.06 11.74 16.41
N GLY A 2 13.70 11.55 17.68
CA GLY A 2 12.98 10.37 18.15
C GLY A 2 11.56 10.29 17.60
N GLY A 3 11.31 9.32 16.73
CA GLY A 3 9.95 8.90 16.37
C GLY A 3 9.30 8.18 17.54
N ALA A 4 7.96 8.16 17.56
CA ALA A 4 7.22 7.35 18.52
C ALA A 4 7.65 5.88 18.45
N ALA A 5 7.54 5.16 19.57
CA ALA A 5 7.87 3.74 19.62
C ALA A 5 7.00 2.95 18.62
N LYS A 6 7.66 2.21 17.72
CA LYS A 6 6.99 1.28 16.78
C LYS A 6 6.61 0.00 17.52
N SER A 7 5.39 -0.48 17.31
CA SER A 7 5.00 -1.82 17.75
C SER A 7 4.63 -2.74 16.60
N TRP A 8 5.10 -3.98 16.72
CA TRP A 8 4.93 -5.02 15.73
C TRP A 8 4.60 -6.32 16.45
N VAL A 9 3.62 -7.07 15.95
CA VAL A 9 3.34 -8.41 16.50
C VAL A 9 4.43 -9.38 16.07
N VAL A 10 4.84 -9.32 14.81
CA VAL A 10 5.91 -10.13 14.26
C VAL A 10 6.97 -9.24 13.62
N ARG A 11 8.23 -9.50 13.97
CA ARG A 11 9.40 -8.94 13.29
C ARG A 11 10.18 -10.07 12.64
N VAL A 12 10.40 -9.99 11.34
CA VAL A 12 11.29 -10.91 10.61
C VAL A 12 12.65 -10.24 10.48
N GLN A 13 13.71 -10.93 10.91
CA GLN A 13 15.07 -10.40 10.96
C GLN A 13 16.08 -11.33 10.27
N SER A 14 15.66 -11.99 9.20
CA SER A 14 16.48 -12.94 8.42
C SER A 14 15.93 -13.13 7.01
N SER A 15 16.82 -13.48 6.09
CA SER A 15 16.50 -14.04 4.76
C SER A 15 15.96 -15.47 4.87
N GLY A 16 15.30 -15.95 3.81
CA GLY A 16 14.83 -17.33 3.67
C GLY A 16 13.64 -17.69 4.56
N VAL A 17 12.89 -16.69 5.03
CA VAL A 17 11.77 -16.88 5.95
C VAL A 17 10.47 -17.08 5.17
N THR A 18 9.74 -18.12 5.54
CA THR A 18 8.36 -18.35 5.09
C THR A 18 7.40 -18.25 6.27
N ILE A 19 6.38 -17.42 6.13
CA ILE A 19 5.23 -17.32 7.05
C ILE A 19 3.99 -17.78 6.29
N ASP A 20 3.44 -18.93 6.70
CA ASP A 20 2.36 -19.62 6.01
C ASP A 20 1.25 -20.02 6.99
N GLY A 21 0.01 -19.62 6.73
CA GLY A 21 -1.16 -20.05 7.51
C GLY A 21 -1.26 -19.39 8.89
N PHE A 22 -0.66 -18.22 9.07
CA PHE A 22 -0.61 -17.51 10.36
C PHE A 22 -1.75 -16.52 10.51
N THR A 23 -2.23 -16.32 11.74
CA THR A 23 -3.29 -15.35 12.04
C THR A 23 -2.86 -14.37 13.11
N VAL A 24 -2.97 -13.07 12.81
CA VAL A 24 -2.82 -11.99 13.79
C VAL A 24 -4.05 -11.12 13.75
N GLN A 25 -4.78 -11.04 14.87
CA GLN A 25 -6.02 -10.29 14.94
C GLN A 25 -6.11 -9.53 16.26
N ASN A 26 -6.54 -8.27 16.17
CA ASN A 26 -6.84 -7.41 17.31
C ASN A 26 -5.72 -7.31 18.37
N PRO A 27 -4.42 -7.24 18.00
CA PRO A 27 -3.43 -6.91 19.00
C PRO A 27 -3.75 -5.53 19.58
N THR A 28 -3.84 -5.43 20.90
CA THR A 28 -4.12 -4.17 21.60
C THR A 28 -2.86 -3.31 21.68
N LEU A 29 -2.20 -3.08 20.54
CA LEU A 29 -0.98 -2.27 20.50
C LEU A 29 -1.34 -0.83 20.88
N GLU A 30 -0.71 -0.35 21.94
CA GLU A 30 -1.01 0.97 22.53
C GLU A 30 -0.39 2.13 21.74
N TYR A 31 0.52 1.84 20.81
CA TYR A 31 1.31 2.85 20.13
C TYR A 31 0.63 3.38 18.86
N GLY A 32 0.83 4.67 18.59
CA GLY A 32 0.30 5.32 17.39
C GLY A 32 0.92 4.84 16.07
N SER A 33 2.08 4.17 16.09
CA SER A 33 2.63 3.45 14.94
C SER A 33 2.67 1.97 15.25
N ALA A 34 1.81 1.22 14.57
CA ALA A 34 1.55 -0.17 14.88
C ALA A 34 1.34 -0.94 13.59
N GLY A 35 2.00 -2.09 13.46
CA GLY A 35 1.66 -3.02 12.40
C GLY A 35 1.71 -4.46 12.86
N LEU A 36 1.23 -5.34 11.99
CA LEU A 36 1.12 -6.75 12.31
C LEU A 36 2.45 -7.44 12.01
N PHE A 37 3.00 -7.16 10.84
CA PHE A 37 4.29 -7.67 10.39
C PHE A 37 5.21 -6.53 9.97
N CYS A 38 6.45 -6.59 10.44
CA CYS A 38 7.54 -5.76 9.96
C CYS A 38 8.71 -6.63 9.55
N VAL A 39 9.25 -6.31 8.38
CA VAL A 39 10.54 -6.79 7.90
C VAL A 39 11.33 -5.58 7.47
N GLU A 40 12.37 -5.24 8.22
CA GLU A 40 13.20 -4.07 7.96
C GLU A 40 14.66 -4.52 8.09
N ALA A 41 15.37 -4.57 6.97
CA ALA A 41 16.81 -4.81 6.94
C ALA A 41 17.59 -3.48 6.92
N LEU A 42 18.91 -3.56 6.75
CA LEU A 42 19.73 -2.40 6.40
C LEU A 42 19.92 -2.37 4.89
N GLU A 43 20.05 -1.17 4.31
CA GLU A 43 20.22 -0.97 2.87
C GLU A 43 21.41 -1.78 2.32
N GLU A 44 22.53 -1.79 3.05
CA GLU A 44 23.75 -2.52 2.67
C GLU A 44 23.63 -4.06 2.78
N ASN A 45 22.57 -4.56 3.40
CA ASN A 45 22.37 -5.99 3.62
C ASN A 45 20.88 -6.36 3.61
N PRO A 46 20.22 -6.29 2.44
CA PRO A 46 18.80 -6.54 2.34
C PRO A 46 18.46 -8.00 2.68
N TYR A 47 17.31 -8.23 3.32
CA TYR A 47 16.80 -9.58 3.51
C TYR A 47 16.20 -10.12 2.21
N GLN A 48 16.43 -11.41 1.94
CA GLN A 48 16.07 -12.00 0.65
C GLN A 48 15.23 -13.27 0.79
N ASN A 49 14.50 -13.63 -0.27
CA ASN A 49 13.76 -14.89 -0.38
C ASN A 49 12.70 -15.03 0.73
N LEU A 50 11.81 -14.05 0.82
CA LEU A 50 10.77 -13.98 1.83
C LEU A 50 9.43 -14.38 1.23
N VAL A 51 8.67 -15.20 1.97
CA VAL A 51 7.34 -15.64 1.53
C VAL A 51 6.33 -15.42 2.65
N PHE A 52 5.28 -14.66 2.35
CA PHE A 52 4.14 -14.42 3.22
C PHE A 52 2.88 -14.91 2.52
N ARG A 53 2.31 -16.02 2.98
CA ARG A 53 1.13 -16.59 2.33
C ARG A 53 0.09 -17.16 3.26
N ASN A 54 -1.15 -17.22 2.78
CA ASN A 54 -2.29 -17.81 3.49
C ASN A 54 -2.51 -17.22 4.90
N ASN A 55 -2.09 -15.98 5.14
CA ASN A 55 -2.21 -15.36 6.46
C ASN A 55 -3.48 -14.53 6.58
N ILE A 56 -3.99 -14.40 7.80
CA ILE A 56 -5.09 -13.49 8.14
C ILE A 56 -4.57 -12.41 9.08
N LEU A 57 -4.61 -11.17 8.62
CA LEU A 57 -4.07 -10.02 9.30
C LEU A 57 -5.18 -9.00 9.55
N GLN A 58 -5.43 -8.66 10.81
CA GLN A 58 -6.51 -7.75 11.17
C GLN A 58 -6.18 -6.82 12.33
N ASN A 59 -6.59 -5.55 12.17
CA ASN A 59 -6.74 -4.58 13.25
C ASN A 59 -5.50 -4.45 14.17
N PRO A 60 -4.41 -3.80 13.72
CA PRO A 60 -3.18 -3.66 14.50
C PRO A 60 -3.30 -2.86 15.80
N GLY A 61 -4.46 -2.24 16.08
CA GLY A 61 -4.67 -1.46 17.29
C GLY A 61 -5.82 -0.46 17.14
N LEU A 62 -6.14 0.26 18.22
CA LEU A 62 -7.31 1.14 18.28
C LEU A 62 -7.36 2.15 17.12
N LYS A 63 -8.48 2.15 16.37
CA LYS A 63 -8.74 3.06 15.24
C LYS A 63 -8.46 4.53 15.60
N THR A 64 -8.89 4.95 16.79
CA THR A 64 -8.85 6.34 17.28
C THR A 64 -7.51 6.81 17.84
N SER A 65 -6.47 5.98 17.76
CA SER A 65 -5.11 6.46 18.08
C SER A 65 -4.60 7.29 16.89
N PRO A 66 -4.16 8.55 17.10
CA PRO A 66 -3.53 9.31 16.03
C PRO A 66 -2.33 8.52 15.52
N SER A 67 -2.23 8.35 14.19
CA SER A 67 -1.03 7.73 13.63
C SER A 67 0.12 8.65 13.97
N THR A 68 1.13 8.08 14.62
CA THR A 68 2.41 8.78 14.71
C THR A 68 3.09 8.72 13.34
N ASP A 69 4.28 9.32 13.26
CA ASP A 69 5.01 9.54 12.00
C ASP A 69 5.30 8.27 11.17
N TRP A 70 4.91 7.06 11.53
CA TRP A 70 5.18 5.87 10.71
C TRP A 70 3.95 5.21 10.10
N GLY A 71 2.73 5.37 10.61
CA GLY A 71 1.54 4.73 10.01
C GLY A 71 1.05 3.48 10.73
N LYS A 72 0.07 2.78 10.12
CA LYS A 72 -0.33 1.43 10.54
C LYS A 72 -0.37 0.46 9.39
N PHE A 73 0.13 -0.75 9.60
CA PHE A 73 0.38 -1.67 8.49
C PHE A 73 -0.06 -3.11 8.77
N GLY A 74 -0.56 -3.79 7.73
CA GLY A 74 -0.59 -5.25 7.70
C GLY A 74 0.84 -5.78 7.57
N TYR A 75 1.46 -5.50 6.43
CA TYR A 75 2.89 -5.75 6.17
C TYR A 75 3.62 -4.44 5.92
N ASP A 76 4.68 -4.18 6.69
CA ASP A 76 5.71 -3.17 6.41
C ASP A 76 6.99 -3.88 5.97
N ILE A 77 7.42 -3.66 4.72
CA ILE A 77 8.54 -4.39 4.08
C ILE A 77 9.57 -3.37 3.58
N GLY A 78 10.67 -3.25 4.31
CA GLY A 78 11.77 -2.33 4.06
C GLY A 78 13.09 -3.03 3.76
N TYR A 79 13.82 -2.59 2.74
CA TYR A 79 15.15 -3.11 2.39
C TYR A 79 15.15 -4.63 2.17
N CYS A 80 14.30 -5.12 1.27
CA CYS A 80 14.13 -6.55 1.01
C CYS A 80 14.16 -6.85 -0.49
N GLU A 81 14.59 -8.06 -0.85
CA GLU A 81 14.59 -8.55 -2.23
C GLU A 81 13.94 -9.92 -2.38
N ASN A 82 13.40 -10.21 -3.56
CA ASN A 82 12.74 -11.48 -3.86
C ASN A 82 11.68 -11.84 -2.81
N VAL A 83 10.64 -11.01 -2.74
CA VAL A 83 9.56 -11.13 -1.76
C VAL A 83 8.27 -11.56 -2.45
N LEU A 84 7.63 -12.61 -1.94
CA LEU A 84 6.32 -13.06 -2.38
C LEU A 84 5.28 -12.86 -1.27
N ILE A 85 4.24 -12.10 -1.57
CA ILE A 85 3.07 -11.90 -0.70
C ILE A 85 1.84 -12.40 -1.43
N GLU A 86 1.29 -13.55 -1.03
CA GLU A 86 0.17 -14.17 -1.75
C GLU A 86 -0.93 -14.80 -0.89
N TYR A 87 -2.17 -14.81 -1.39
CA TYR A 87 -3.30 -15.47 -0.71
C TYR A 87 -3.53 -15.02 0.73
N ASN A 88 -3.13 -13.80 1.09
CA ASN A 88 -3.38 -13.24 2.42
C ASN A 88 -4.73 -12.52 2.43
N TYR A 89 -5.37 -12.53 3.59
CA TYR A 89 -6.55 -11.73 3.88
C TYR A 89 -6.19 -10.66 4.91
N ILE A 90 -6.13 -9.41 4.46
CA ILE A 90 -5.69 -8.27 5.26
C ILE A 90 -6.87 -7.31 5.40
N ARG A 91 -7.27 -6.99 6.63
CA ARG A 91 -8.45 -6.14 6.83
C ARG A 91 -8.42 -5.28 8.07
N ASP A 92 -9.28 -4.27 8.07
CA ASP A 92 -9.48 -3.37 9.20
C ASP A 92 -8.16 -2.72 9.66
N ILE A 93 -7.32 -2.31 8.70
CA ILE A 93 -6.09 -1.56 8.98
C ILE A 93 -6.45 -0.07 9.03
N LEU A 94 -6.92 0.38 10.19
CA LEU A 94 -7.62 1.66 10.33
C LEU A 94 -6.87 2.68 11.19
N CYS A 95 -6.94 3.95 10.79
CA CYS A 95 -6.47 5.09 11.59
C CYS A 95 -7.24 6.38 11.26
N ASP A 96 -7.58 7.16 12.29
CA ASP A 96 -8.33 8.42 12.12
C ASP A 96 -7.47 9.59 11.62
N THR A 97 -6.16 9.55 11.85
CA THR A 97 -5.24 10.64 11.49
C THR A 97 -4.00 10.03 10.86
N ALA A 98 -3.80 10.23 9.56
CA ALA A 98 -2.56 9.95 8.88
C ALA A 98 -1.77 11.27 8.75
N THR A 99 -0.44 11.22 8.93
CA THR A 99 0.37 12.37 8.53
C THR A 99 0.32 12.50 7.00
N PRO A 100 0.63 13.67 6.40
CA PRO A 100 0.58 13.82 4.95
C PRO A 100 1.42 12.79 4.17
N TRP A 101 2.44 12.22 4.82
CA TRP A 101 3.37 11.26 4.22
C TRP A 101 3.16 9.81 4.69
N ASN A 102 2.66 9.60 5.92
CA ASN A 102 2.56 8.27 6.53
C ASN A 102 1.11 7.89 6.79
N GLY A 103 0.59 7.03 5.92
CA GLY A 103 -0.77 6.52 5.92
C GLY A 103 -0.93 5.18 6.62
N THR A 104 -2.09 4.57 6.43
CA THR A 104 -2.30 3.15 6.71
C THR A 104 -2.12 2.33 5.44
N ALA A 105 -1.57 1.12 5.54
CA ALA A 105 -1.57 0.23 4.39
C ALA A 105 -1.84 -1.24 4.73
N GLY A 106 -2.51 -1.95 3.84
CA GLY A 106 -2.52 -3.41 3.90
C GLY A 106 -1.11 -3.95 3.69
N ILE A 107 -0.46 -3.52 2.61
CA ILE A 107 0.92 -3.87 2.26
C ILE A 107 1.69 -2.59 1.92
N TRP A 108 2.85 -2.40 2.56
CA TRP A 108 3.70 -1.21 2.42
C TRP A 108 5.16 -1.57 2.13
N PRO A 109 5.52 -1.77 0.85
CA PRO A 109 6.91 -1.94 0.44
C PRO A 109 7.64 -0.60 0.27
N TRP A 110 8.90 -0.55 0.68
CA TRP A 110 9.80 0.59 0.49
C TRP A 110 11.26 0.14 0.42
N ASN A 111 12.06 0.73 -0.45
CA ASN A 111 13.43 0.27 -0.73
C ASN A 111 13.47 -1.23 -1.04
N THR A 112 12.60 -1.71 -1.93
CA THR A 112 12.50 -3.14 -2.26
C THR A 112 12.83 -3.42 -3.72
N ASN A 113 13.31 -4.63 -4.00
CA ASN A 113 13.56 -5.11 -5.35
C ASN A 113 12.95 -6.50 -5.56
N ASP A 114 12.39 -6.77 -6.75
CA ASP A 114 11.80 -8.07 -7.08
C ASP A 114 10.69 -8.49 -6.10
N VAL A 115 9.60 -7.72 -6.04
CA VAL A 115 8.46 -8.00 -5.14
C VAL A 115 7.25 -8.44 -5.95
N THR A 116 6.66 -9.58 -5.59
CA THR A 116 5.39 -10.06 -6.15
C THR A 116 4.30 -10.03 -5.08
N ILE A 117 3.22 -9.28 -5.35
CA ILE A 117 2.03 -9.18 -4.50
C ILE A 117 0.84 -9.70 -5.30
N ARG A 118 0.31 -10.88 -4.96
CA ARG A 118 -0.74 -11.50 -5.78
C ARG A 118 -1.82 -12.25 -5.02
N TYR A 119 -3.03 -12.29 -5.57
CA TYR A 119 -4.13 -13.09 -5.00
C TYR A 119 -4.47 -12.74 -3.54
N ASN A 120 -4.14 -11.54 -3.08
CA ASN A 120 -4.50 -11.10 -1.74
C ASN A 120 -5.88 -10.44 -1.78
N LYS A 121 -6.63 -10.61 -0.69
CA LYS A 121 -7.82 -9.81 -0.42
C LYS A 121 -7.49 -8.79 0.66
N ILE A 122 -7.63 -7.51 0.31
CA ILE A 122 -7.35 -6.37 1.17
C ILE A 122 -8.60 -5.53 1.24
N GLU A 123 -9.22 -5.41 2.41
CA GLU A 123 -10.45 -4.63 2.55
C GLU A 123 -10.43 -3.78 3.82
N HIS A 124 -11.21 -2.71 3.81
CA HIS A 124 -11.35 -1.83 4.95
C HIS A 124 -10.02 -1.28 5.48
N VAL A 125 -9.18 -0.77 4.57
CA VAL A 125 -7.97 -0.02 4.92
C VAL A 125 -8.23 1.47 4.74
N THR A 126 -7.72 2.34 5.62
CA THR A 126 -8.05 3.77 5.56
C THR A 126 -7.37 4.51 4.41
N THR A 127 -6.14 4.14 4.04
CA THR A 127 -5.33 4.96 3.12
C THR A 127 -4.88 4.20 1.87
N PHE A 128 -4.21 3.08 2.04
CA PHE A 128 -3.64 2.32 0.93
C PHE A 128 -3.97 0.84 1.06
N GLY A 129 -4.53 0.21 0.02
CA GLY A 129 -4.59 -1.25 0.03
C GLY A 129 -3.18 -1.80 -0.12
N ILE A 130 -2.54 -1.42 -1.22
CA ILE A 130 -1.13 -1.65 -1.51
C ILE A 130 -0.50 -0.29 -1.80
N GLY A 131 0.44 0.14 -0.95
CA GLY A 131 1.16 1.39 -1.14
C GLY A 131 2.64 1.13 -1.28
N LEU A 132 3.16 1.26 -2.50
CA LEU A 132 4.61 1.34 -2.70
C LEU A 132 5.04 2.73 -2.27
N SER A 133 6.00 2.84 -1.36
CA SER A 133 6.57 4.13 -0.93
C SER A 133 7.73 4.52 -1.84
N ASP A 134 8.93 4.68 -1.28
CA ASP A 134 10.10 5.14 -2.00
C ASP A 134 10.92 3.96 -2.52
N THR A 135 11.54 4.16 -3.68
CA THR A 135 12.64 3.34 -4.20
C THR A 135 12.29 1.84 -4.31
N ASN A 136 11.19 1.53 -4.99
CA ASN A 136 10.83 0.15 -5.29
C ASN A 136 11.15 -0.17 -6.76
N ASN A 137 11.73 -1.33 -7.00
CA ASN A 137 12.12 -1.77 -8.35
C ASN A 137 11.57 -3.17 -8.66
N ASN A 138 11.13 -3.36 -9.90
CA ASN A 138 10.59 -4.63 -10.40
C ASN A 138 9.50 -5.22 -9.48
N VAL A 139 8.41 -4.47 -9.31
CA VAL A 139 7.26 -4.89 -8.48
C VAL A 139 6.12 -5.35 -9.36
N PHE A 140 5.60 -6.55 -9.09
CA PHE A 140 4.44 -7.09 -9.78
C PHE A 140 3.24 -7.26 -8.83
N ILE A 141 2.19 -6.47 -9.06
CA ILE A 141 0.93 -6.47 -8.32
C ILE A 141 -0.15 -7.11 -9.19
N PHE A 142 -0.56 -8.33 -8.87
CA PHE A 142 -1.36 -9.17 -9.78
C PHE A 142 -2.57 -9.82 -9.11
N GLU A 143 -3.77 -9.68 -9.71
CA GLU A 143 -4.99 -10.38 -9.26
C GLU A 143 -5.30 -10.23 -7.75
N ASN A 144 -5.09 -9.04 -7.20
CA ASN A 144 -5.53 -8.71 -5.84
C ASN A 144 -6.95 -8.11 -5.86
N GLU A 145 -7.72 -8.37 -4.80
CA GLU A 145 -8.97 -7.68 -4.49
C GLU A 145 -8.67 -6.62 -3.44
N VAL A 146 -8.92 -5.35 -3.76
CA VAL A 146 -8.58 -4.22 -2.89
C VAL A 146 -9.79 -3.30 -2.73
N SER A 147 -10.18 -3.05 -1.49
CA SER A 147 -11.14 -2.00 -1.14
C SER A 147 -10.69 -1.20 0.08
N LEU A 148 -11.12 0.06 0.15
CA LEU A 148 -10.81 0.94 1.28
C LEU A 148 -12.05 1.17 2.15
N SER A 149 -11.81 1.67 3.36
CA SER A 149 -12.88 2.20 4.20
C SER A 149 -13.07 3.69 3.96
N ASP A 150 -14.29 4.17 4.24
CA ASP A 150 -14.51 5.59 4.47
C ASP A 150 -13.62 6.06 5.63
N PRO A 151 -12.70 7.01 5.40
CA PRO A 151 -11.88 7.56 6.47
C PRO A 151 -12.75 8.31 7.50
N GLY A 152 -13.94 8.80 7.12
CA GLY A 152 -14.84 9.60 7.95
C GLY A 152 -14.62 11.10 7.80
N GLU A 153 -15.65 11.88 8.15
CA GLU A 153 -15.72 13.34 7.88
C GLU A 153 -14.63 14.16 8.59
N GLY A 154 -14.17 13.71 9.76
CA GLY A 154 -13.11 14.35 10.56
C GLY A 154 -11.72 13.78 10.35
N ALA A 155 -11.56 12.77 9.48
CA ALA A 155 -10.26 12.17 9.27
C ALA A 155 -9.34 13.12 8.51
N VAL A 156 -8.06 13.05 8.86
CA VAL A 156 -6.98 13.64 8.07
C VAL A 156 -6.29 12.50 7.34
N PRO A 157 -6.91 11.88 6.31
CA PRO A 157 -6.22 10.84 5.57
C PRO A 157 -5.05 11.44 4.80
N SER A 158 -4.13 10.56 4.40
CA SER A 158 -3.04 10.96 3.52
C SER A 158 -3.60 11.75 2.33
N VAL A 159 -2.81 12.71 1.87
CA VAL A 159 -3.14 13.53 0.70
C VAL A 159 -3.38 12.71 -0.57
N ARG A 160 -3.05 11.42 -0.55
CA ARG A 160 -2.97 10.57 -1.73
C ARG A 160 -3.57 9.16 -1.53
N THR A 161 -4.63 9.00 -0.72
CA THR A 161 -5.41 7.75 -0.59
C THR A 161 -5.69 7.04 -1.91
N ALA A 162 -5.35 5.76 -2.03
CA ALA A 162 -5.69 4.95 -3.20
C ALA A 162 -5.71 3.46 -2.89
N GLY A 163 -6.49 2.67 -3.62
CA GLY A 163 -6.46 1.21 -3.49
C GLY A 163 -5.05 0.66 -3.76
N ILE A 164 -4.48 1.00 -4.91
CA ILE A 164 -3.08 0.72 -5.25
C ILE A 164 -2.37 2.04 -5.53
N ARG A 165 -1.23 2.27 -4.87
CA ARG A 165 -0.44 3.50 -5.00
C ARG A 165 1.02 3.20 -5.32
N VAL A 166 1.56 3.90 -6.31
CA VAL A 166 2.98 3.94 -6.68
C VAL A 166 3.52 5.35 -6.42
N GLY A 167 4.66 5.44 -5.74
CA GLY A 167 5.37 6.70 -5.46
C GLY A 167 5.48 7.01 -3.96
N PRO A 168 6.14 8.10 -3.56
CA PRO A 168 6.42 9.25 -4.41
C PRO A 168 7.80 9.28 -5.06
N VAL A 169 8.78 8.52 -4.59
CA VAL A 169 10.17 8.68 -5.05
C VAL A 169 10.65 7.39 -5.72
N GLU A 170 11.21 7.51 -6.92
CA GLU A 170 12.09 6.48 -7.52
C GLU A 170 11.49 5.07 -7.61
N ASN A 171 10.24 4.94 -8.04
CA ASN A 171 9.65 3.62 -8.30
C ASN A 171 9.83 3.25 -9.78
N TYR A 172 10.43 2.09 -10.07
CA TYR A 172 10.80 1.67 -11.42
C TYR A 172 10.28 0.27 -11.73
N ASP A 173 9.89 0.06 -12.99
CA ASP A 173 9.46 -1.24 -13.52
C ASP A 173 8.32 -1.87 -12.71
N ILE A 174 7.28 -1.06 -12.48
CA ILE A 174 6.10 -1.46 -11.71
C ILE A 174 5.02 -1.97 -12.64
N ARG A 175 4.49 -3.17 -12.37
CA ARG A 175 3.40 -3.79 -13.12
C ARG A 175 2.20 -4.01 -12.21
N ILE A 176 1.05 -3.44 -12.56
CA ILE A 176 -0.22 -3.54 -11.85
C ILE A 176 -1.21 -4.18 -12.81
N GLU A 177 -1.50 -5.46 -12.64
CA GLU A 177 -2.23 -6.23 -13.65
C GLU A 177 -3.40 -7.04 -13.06
N SER A 178 -4.55 -7.01 -13.75
CA SER A 178 -5.72 -7.84 -13.44
C SER A 178 -6.24 -7.71 -12.01
N ASN A 179 -6.00 -6.59 -11.32
CA ASN A 179 -6.50 -6.36 -9.97
C ASN A 179 -7.95 -5.88 -10.01
N SER A 180 -8.72 -6.23 -8.98
CA SER A 180 -10.05 -5.66 -8.73
C SER A 180 -9.95 -4.65 -7.61
N VAL A 181 -10.12 -3.37 -7.92
CA VAL A 181 -10.05 -2.27 -6.95
C VAL A 181 -11.41 -1.59 -6.84
N SER A 182 -11.96 -1.47 -5.64
CA SER A 182 -13.24 -0.81 -5.42
C SER A 182 -13.25 0.15 -4.23
N ASP A 183 -14.26 1.01 -4.20
CA ASP A 183 -14.66 1.77 -3.01
C ASP A 183 -13.48 2.47 -2.33
N CYS A 184 -12.80 3.33 -3.08
CA CYS A 184 -11.66 4.11 -2.60
C CYS A 184 -12.05 5.60 -2.39
N PRO A 185 -12.86 5.96 -1.37
CA PRO A 185 -13.49 7.27 -1.27
C PRO A 185 -12.49 8.43 -1.04
N GLY A 186 -11.49 8.25 -0.16
CA GLY A 186 -10.69 9.40 0.30
C GLY A 186 -11.57 10.46 0.97
N THR A 187 -11.25 11.74 0.79
CA THR A 187 -12.09 12.86 1.28
C THR A 187 -12.54 13.75 0.13
N VAL A 188 -13.52 14.63 0.38
CA VAL A 188 -13.99 15.62 -0.61
C VAL A 188 -12.83 16.48 -1.14
N GLU A 189 -11.97 16.98 -0.26
CA GLU A 189 -10.82 17.80 -0.65
C GLU A 189 -9.71 16.98 -1.35
N LYS A 190 -9.61 15.70 -1.02
CA LYS A 190 -8.54 14.80 -1.46
C LYS A 190 -9.15 13.46 -1.89
N PRO A 191 -9.83 13.44 -3.05
CA PRO A 191 -10.56 12.26 -3.50
C PRO A 191 -9.61 11.08 -3.67
N GLY A 192 -10.06 9.92 -3.20
CA GLY A 192 -9.34 8.68 -3.36
C GLY A 192 -9.30 8.25 -4.83
N ALA A 193 -8.34 7.39 -5.16
CA ALA A 193 -8.23 6.79 -6.48
C ALA A 193 -8.24 5.26 -6.38
N GLY A 194 -8.72 4.55 -7.40
CA GLY A 194 -8.50 3.11 -7.47
C GLY A 194 -7.01 2.81 -7.61
N ILE A 195 -6.40 3.31 -8.68
CA ILE A 195 -4.95 3.23 -8.91
C ILE A 195 -4.38 4.64 -8.97
N ARG A 196 -3.30 4.89 -8.22
CA ARG A 196 -2.56 6.16 -8.27
C ARG A 196 -1.09 5.92 -8.60
N ILE A 197 -0.61 6.62 -9.62
CA ILE A 197 0.81 6.62 -10.03
C ILE A 197 1.29 8.06 -9.91
N GLN A 198 2.31 8.31 -9.09
CA GLN A 198 2.76 9.66 -8.81
C GLN A 198 4.25 9.74 -8.53
N SER A 199 4.86 10.87 -8.88
CA SER A 199 6.20 11.24 -8.43
C SER A 199 6.20 12.50 -7.56
N LEU A 200 7.23 12.73 -6.77
CA LEU A 200 7.53 14.05 -6.19
C LEU A 200 8.30 14.91 -7.19
N GLN A 201 8.14 16.23 -7.10
CA GLN A 201 8.89 17.15 -7.97
C GLN A 201 10.40 16.92 -7.82
N GLY A 202 11.09 16.80 -8.95
CA GLY A 202 12.53 16.52 -8.99
C GLY A 202 12.89 15.04 -8.90
N TYR A 203 11.90 14.15 -8.78
CA TYR A 203 12.08 12.71 -8.83
C TYR A 203 11.25 12.12 -9.96
N ASP A 204 11.80 11.08 -10.58
CA ASP A 204 11.11 10.33 -11.61
C ASP A 204 10.45 9.09 -11.00
N THR A 205 9.22 8.82 -11.41
CA THR A 205 8.69 7.46 -11.38
C THR A 205 8.93 6.87 -12.76
N GLY A 206 9.66 5.76 -12.77
CA GLY A 206 10.08 5.04 -13.96
C GLY A 206 8.92 4.33 -14.64
N SER A 207 9.25 3.27 -15.38
CA SER A 207 8.24 2.55 -16.15
C SER A 207 7.16 1.98 -15.23
N THR A 208 5.90 2.36 -15.45
CA THR A 208 4.76 1.81 -14.71
C THR A 208 3.67 1.38 -15.67
N HIS A 209 3.23 0.13 -15.55
CA HIS A 209 2.21 -0.47 -16.40
C HIS A 209 0.99 -0.80 -15.54
N ALA A 210 -0.17 -0.23 -15.88
CA ALA A 210 -1.45 -0.65 -15.34
C ALA A 210 -2.27 -1.31 -16.45
N ILE A 211 -2.43 -2.64 -16.39
CA ILE A 211 -3.00 -3.44 -17.47
C ILE A 211 -4.19 -4.27 -16.97
N ASP A 212 -5.30 -4.24 -17.69
CA ASP A 212 -6.48 -5.10 -17.45
C ASP A 212 -7.05 -5.06 -16.02
N ASN A 213 -6.85 -3.97 -15.28
CA ASN A 213 -7.43 -3.82 -13.95
C ASN A 213 -8.91 -3.44 -14.05
N VAL A 214 -9.69 -3.88 -13.07
CA VAL A 214 -11.08 -3.47 -12.88
C VAL A 214 -11.14 -2.48 -11.72
N VAL A 215 -11.53 -1.23 -12.00
CA VAL A 215 -11.68 -0.19 -10.97
C VAL A 215 -13.14 0.23 -10.89
N THR A 216 -13.77 0.12 -9.72
CA THR A 216 -15.21 0.37 -9.54
C THR A 216 -15.50 1.30 -8.36
N GLY A 217 -16.44 2.24 -8.53
CA GLY A 217 -16.99 3.02 -7.41
C GLY A 217 -15.99 3.93 -6.69
N CYS A 218 -14.87 4.27 -7.34
CA CYS A 218 -13.86 5.19 -6.79
C CYS A 218 -14.14 6.61 -7.31
N PRO A 219 -13.91 7.68 -6.53
CA PRO A 219 -14.04 9.04 -7.07
C PRO A 219 -13.14 9.29 -8.27
N VAL A 220 -11.95 8.67 -8.29
CA VAL A 220 -11.08 8.62 -9.47
C VAL A 220 -10.71 7.18 -9.77
N GLY A 221 -10.88 6.74 -11.02
CA GLY A 221 -10.49 5.39 -11.43
C GLY A 221 -8.98 5.22 -11.41
N ILE A 222 -8.29 5.88 -12.33
CA ILE A 222 -6.82 5.92 -12.41
C ILE A 222 -6.35 7.38 -12.34
N ASP A 223 -5.40 7.67 -11.44
CA ASP A 223 -4.85 8.99 -11.21
C ASP A 223 -3.33 8.98 -11.42
N ALA A 224 -2.88 9.50 -12.56
CA ALA A 224 -1.47 9.58 -12.92
C ALA A 224 -0.99 11.03 -12.84
N ARG A 225 0.06 11.31 -12.06
CA ARG A 225 0.47 12.68 -11.72
C ARG A 225 1.99 12.90 -11.75
N ASN A 226 2.39 14.11 -12.14
CA ASN A 226 3.75 14.63 -12.13
C ASN A 226 4.68 13.92 -13.12
N HIS A 227 6.01 14.00 -12.91
CA HIS A 227 7.06 13.45 -13.79
C HIS A 227 7.01 11.92 -13.89
N LEU A 228 6.19 11.43 -14.81
CA LEU A 228 6.09 10.02 -15.19
C LEU A 228 6.89 9.82 -16.49
N VAL A 229 8.01 9.10 -16.42
CA VAL A 229 8.94 8.96 -17.56
C VAL A 229 8.34 8.05 -18.65
N ALA A 230 7.62 7.00 -18.25
CA ALA A 230 6.90 6.11 -19.16
C ALA A 230 5.80 5.35 -18.41
N SER A 231 4.53 5.75 -18.56
CA SER A 231 3.40 5.01 -17.99
C SER A 231 2.48 4.47 -19.08
N THR A 232 2.13 3.19 -18.99
CA THR A 232 1.25 2.50 -19.94
C THR A 232 -0.04 2.10 -19.23
N LEU A 233 -1.18 2.56 -19.76
CA LEU A 233 -2.51 2.20 -19.28
C LEU A 233 -3.24 1.44 -20.40
N VAL A 234 -3.46 0.13 -20.26
CA VAL A 234 -4.04 -0.71 -21.33
C VAL A 234 -5.13 -1.60 -20.77
N GLY A 235 -6.28 -1.70 -21.45
CA GLY A 235 -7.32 -2.69 -21.13
C GLY A 235 -8.05 -2.52 -19.78
N ASN A 236 -7.72 -1.50 -18.99
CA ASN A 236 -8.38 -1.24 -17.72
C ASN A 236 -9.88 -0.94 -17.90
N ARG A 237 -10.72 -1.58 -17.10
CA ARG A 237 -12.17 -1.34 -17.03
C ARG A 237 -12.49 -0.46 -15.83
N ILE A 238 -13.02 0.73 -16.09
CA ILE A 238 -13.33 1.72 -15.06
C ILE A 238 -14.85 1.94 -15.03
N ASN A 239 -15.51 1.57 -13.94
CA ASN A 239 -16.96 1.56 -13.82
C ASN A 239 -17.42 2.43 -12.64
N GLY A 240 -18.44 3.27 -12.86
CA GLY A 240 -19.07 4.02 -11.77
C GLY A 240 -18.12 4.91 -10.97
N CYS A 241 -17.05 5.40 -11.60
CA CYS A 241 -16.13 6.38 -11.01
C CYS A 241 -16.51 7.79 -11.48
N ASP A 242 -16.40 8.80 -10.61
CA ASP A 242 -16.75 10.19 -10.97
C ASP A 242 -15.81 10.72 -12.06
N ILE A 243 -14.53 10.38 -11.94
CA ILE A 243 -13.51 10.62 -12.95
C ILE A 243 -12.93 9.28 -13.37
N GLY A 244 -12.98 8.96 -14.67
CA GLY A 244 -12.41 7.72 -15.20
C GLY A 244 -10.88 7.69 -15.05
N ILE A 245 -10.18 8.52 -15.82
CA ILE A 245 -8.72 8.69 -15.77
C ILE A 245 -8.41 10.16 -15.57
N ARG A 246 -7.53 10.47 -14.64
CA ARG A 246 -7.01 11.82 -14.38
C ARG A 246 -5.50 11.85 -14.63
N LEU A 247 -5.07 12.72 -15.54
CA LEU A 247 -3.66 12.97 -15.84
C LEU A 247 -3.35 14.41 -15.41
N ILE A 248 -2.31 14.60 -14.58
CA ILE A 248 -1.87 15.93 -14.13
C ILE A 248 -0.36 16.01 -14.30
N GLU A 249 0.10 17.02 -15.02
CA GLU A 249 1.54 17.35 -15.13
C GLU A 249 2.02 18.18 -13.93
#